data_AF-A0A6L3X3Z0-F1
#
_entry.id   AF-A0A6L3X3Z0-F1
#
_cell.length_a   1.000
_cell.length_b   1.000
_cell.length_c   1.000
_cell.angle_alpha   90.00
_cell.angle_beta   90.00
_cell.angle_gamma   90.00
#
_symmetry.space_group_name_H-M   'P 1'
#
loop_
_entity.id
_entity.type
_entity.pdbx_description
1 polymer ?
#
loop_
_entity_poly.entity_id
_entity_poly.type
_entity_poly.pdbx_seq_one_letter_code
_entity_poly.pdbx_strand_id
1 'polypeptide(L)'
;RDISLDNIQIQDNGLPVLLDFGSARRTIGNLSDETETMLRPGFAPIEQYTDDNESEQGPWTDIYALGAVLRTLIVGSPPPVSVVRSIQDTCKPLVELMPQGYSIPLLQAIDKALALHMEDRPQSIEEFAALIEMPVAGIDEVLTAKKTGTMLVPVEEETSASALDWRRYKLPGLVAAGVLVGVVAGAMLFGGDSQETPAQTAQTPAVSPPAET
;
A
#
# COMPACT_ATOMS: atom_id res chain seq x y z
N ARG A 1 9.46 -8.50 -22.90
CA ARG A 1 9.56 -9.74 -22.09
C ARG A 1 9.74 -9.50 -20.60
N ASP A 2 9.07 -8.50 -20.03
CA ASP A 2 8.98 -8.30 -18.58
C ASP A 2 7.64 -7.64 -18.24
N ILE A 3 6.56 -8.03 -18.92
CA ILE A 3 5.24 -7.43 -18.68
C ILE A 3 4.72 -7.97 -17.34
N SER A 4 4.40 -7.08 -16.43
CA SER A 4 3.76 -7.38 -15.14
C SER A 4 3.07 -6.13 -14.61
N LEU A 5 2.36 -6.24 -13.50
CA LEU A 5 1.70 -5.11 -12.85
C LEU A 5 2.70 -4.00 -12.45
N ASP A 6 3.90 -4.37 -12.03
CA ASP A 6 4.91 -3.42 -11.54
C ASP A 6 5.48 -2.52 -12.65
N ASN A 7 5.38 -2.97 -13.89
CA ASN A 7 5.97 -2.29 -15.05
C ASN A 7 4.93 -1.52 -15.90
N ILE A 8 3.67 -1.49 -15.46
CA ILE A 8 2.59 -0.74 -16.12
C ILE A 8 2.14 0.40 -15.21
N GLN A 9 2.49 1.63 -15.58
CA GLN A 9 2.05 2.83 -14.87
C GLN A 9 0.73 3.33 -15.43
N ILE A 10 -0.26 3.58 -14.57
CA ILE A 10 -1.47 4.29 -14.96
C ILE A 10 -1.26 5.78 -14.72
N GLN A 11 -1.35 6.58 -15.78
CA GLN A 11 -1.23 8.04 -15.72
C GLN A 11 -2.49 8.70 -15.15
N ASP A 12 -2.40 9.98 -14.78
CA ASP A 12 -3.54 10.77 -14.27
C ASP A 12 -4.72 10.88 -15.25
N ASN A 13 -4.44 10.71 -16.55
CA ASN A 13 -5.45 10.67 -17.61
C ASN A 13 -6.10 9.27 -17.77
N GLY A 14 -5.67 8.28 -16.98
CA GLY A 14 -6.15 6.89 -17.03
C GLY A 14 -5.42 5.99 -18.04
N LEU A 15 -4.43 6.51 -18.77
CA LEU A 15 -3.73 5.75 -19.80
C LEU A 15 -2.59 4.90 -19.22
N PRO A 16 -2.43 3.65 -19.66
CA PRO A 16 -1.31 2.83 -19.28
C PRO A 16 -0.05 3.22 -20.06
N VAL A 17 1.08 3.29 -19.36
CA VAL A 17 2.42 3.43 -19.94
C VAL A 17 3.30 2.29 -19.42
N LEU A 18 3.97 1.61 -20.34
CA LEU A 18 4.97 0.59 -20.01
C LEU A 18 6.28 1.28 -19.64
N LEU A 19 6.78 1.03 -18.43
CA LEU A 19 7.94 1.74 -17.88
C LEU A 19 9.28 1.16 -18.35
N ASP A 20 9.39 -0.18 -18.46
CA ASP A 20 10.65 -0.83 -18.77
C ASP A 20 10.46 -2.01 -19.72
N PHE A 21 11.02 -1.91 -20.92
CA PHE A 21 11.40 -3.09 -21.68
C PHE A 21 12.70 -3.61 -21.05
N GLY A 22 12.74 -4.86 -20.58
CA GLY A 22 13.92 -5.51 -19.98
C GLY A 22 15.19 -5.57 -20.86
N SER A 23 15.25 -4.83 -21.96
CA SER A 23 16.39 -4.63 -22.85
C SER A 23 17.52 -3.78 -22.24
N ALA A 24 17.24 -2.89 -21.28
CA ALA A 24 18.29 -2.10 -20.62
C ALA A 24 19.11 -2.93 -19.60
N ARG A 25 18.51 -3.96 -19.00
CA ARG A 25 19.18 -4.82 -18.00
C ARG A 25 20.21 -5.77 -18.62
N ARG A 26 19.99 -6.22 -19.85
CA ARG A 26 20.88 -7.20 -20.51
C ARG A 26 22.17 -6.59 -21.04
N THR A 27 22.16 -5.35 -21.53
CA THR A 27 23.32 -4.71 -22.17
C THR A 27 24.47 -4.41 -21.19
N ILE A 28 24.21 -4.38 -19.88
CA ILE A 28 25.23 -4.11 -18.84
C ILE A 28 25.80 -5.43 -18.24
N GLY A 29 25.21 -6.59 -18.56
CA GLY A 29 25.47 -7.87 -17.89
C GLY A 29 26.63 -8.72 -18.43
N ASN A 30 27.59 -8.17 -19.18
CA ASN A 30 28.72 -8.96 -19.71
C ASN A 30 29.95 -9.05 -18.77
N LEU A 31 29.84 -8.68 -17.49
CA LEU A 31 30.99 -8.65 -16.57
C LEU A 31 30.78 -9.24 -15.17
N SER A 32 29.69 -9.94 -14.90
CA SER A 32 29.56 -10.72 -13.66
C SER A 32 28.47 -11.78 -13.77
N ASP A 33 28.86 -13.03 -13.53
CA ASP A 33 28.09 -14.29 -13.53
C ASP A 33 26.89 -14.36 -12.54
N GLU A 34 26.18 -13.27 -12.25
CA GLU A 34 25.04 -13.25 -11.31
C GLU A 34 23.90 -12.33 -11.78
N THR A 35 23.57 -12.33 -13.07
CA THR A 35 22.28 -11.77 -13.52
C THR A 35 21.43 -12.91 -14.03
N GLU A 36 20.99 -13.77 -13.11
CA GLU A 36 19.78 -14.56 -13.32
C GLU A 36 18.73 -13.56 -13.80
N THR A 37 18.29 -13.66 -15.06
CA THR A 37 17.23 -12.80 -15.58
C THR A 37 16.05 -13.09 -14.66
N MET A 38 15.79 -12.21 -13.69
CA MET A 38 14.86 -12.49 -12.61
C MET A 38 13.46 -12.57 -13.22
N LEU A 39 13.08 -13.77 -13.66
CA LEU A 39 11.80 -14.04 -14.28
C LEU A 39 10.74 -13.80 -13.23
N ARG A 40 9.64 -13.17 -13.64
CA ARG A 40 8.53 -12.87 -12.74
C ARG A 40 7.65 -14.09 -12.58
N PRO A 41 7.60 -14.72 -11.39
CA PRO A 41 6.80 -15.92 -11.19
C PRO A 41 5.33 -15.66 -11.51
N GLY A 42 4.72 -16.53 -12.30
CA GLY A 42 3.33 -16.40 -12.75
C GLY A 42 3.10 -15.46 -13.94
N PHE A 43 4.05 -14.56 -14.27
CA PHE A 43 3.97 -13.70 -15.46
C PHE A 43 4.84 -14.21 -16.61
N ALA A 44 5.97 -14.86 -16.30
CA ALA A 44 6.83 -15.46 -17.31
C ALA A 44 6.30 -16.84 -17.75
N PRO A 45 6.04 -17.07 -19.05
CA PRO A 45 5.74 -18.39 -19.58
C PRO A 45 6.97 -19.31 -19.63
N ILE A 46 6.73 -20.60 -19.87
CA ILE A 46 7.74 -21.66 -19.72
C ILE A 46 8.94 -21.49 -20.65
N GLU A 47 8.74 -20.98 -21.87
CA GLU A 47 9.82 -20.81 -22.85
C GLU A 47 10.87 -19.76 -22.43
N GLN A 48 10.59 -18.93 -21.41
CA GLN A 48 11.56 -17.98 -20.87
C GLN A 48 12.53 -18.59 -19.84
N TYR A 49 12.27 -19.81 -19.35
CA TYR A 49 13.06 -20.45 -18.28
C TYR A 49 14.27 -21.23 -18.80
N THR A 50 14.53 -21.19 -20.11
CA THR A 50 15.60 -21.93 -20.78
C THR A 50 16.49 -20.98 -21.55
N ASP A 51 17.78 -20.93 -21.20
CA ASP A 51 18.74 -19.98 -21.77
C ASP A 51 19.04 -20.21 -23.27
N ASP A 52 18.83 -21.43 -23.78
CA ASP A 52 19.12 -21.79 -25.17
C ASP A 52 17.98 -21.45 -26.16
N ASN A 53 16.82 -20.98 -25.67
CA ASN A 53 15.58 -20.88 -26.45
C ASN A 53 15.17 -19.46 -26.82
N GLU A 54 16.11 -18.52 -26.97
CA GLU A 54 15.83 -17.18 -27.50
C GLU A 54 15.15 -17.23 -28.90
N SER A 55 15.31 -18.33 -29.64
CA SER A 55 14.62 -18.57 -30.93
C SER A 55 13.13 -18.89 -30.78
N GLU A 56 12.69 -19.43 -29.64
CA GLU A 56 11.30 -19.86 -29.38
C GLU A 56 10.44 -18.72 -28.79
N GLN A 57 11.11 -17.61 -28.54
CA GLN A 57 10.58 -16.42 -27.91
C GLN A 57 9.99 -15.47 -28.99
N GLY A 58 8.66 -15.42 -29.15
CA GLY A 58 7.94 -14.46 -30.01
C GLY A 58 6.85 -13.62 -29.33
N PRO A 59 5.98 -12.91 -30.10
CA PRO A 59 4.90 -12.08 -29.56
C PRO A 59 3.99 -12.80 -28.55
N TRP A 60 3.75 -14.10 -28.75
CA TRP A 60 3.01 -14.99 -27.85
C TRP A 60 3.54 -15.03 -26.40
N THR A 61 4.82 -14.73 -26.18
CA THR A 61 5.36 -14.66 -24.82
C THR A 61 4.90 -13.39 -24.10
N ASP A 62 4.97 -12.24 -24.76
CA ASP A 62 4.48 -10.99 -24.18
C ASP A 62 2.94 -11.04 -24.03
N ILE A 63 2.24 -11.74 -24.93
CA ILE A 63 0.79 -12.01 -24.82
C ILE A 63 0.46 -12.87 -23.60
N TYR A 64 1.26 -13.90 -23.28
CA TYR A 64 1.08 -14.66 -22.04
C TYR A 64 1.20 -13.77 -20.81
N ALA A 65 2.25 -12.95 -20.76
CA ALA A 65 2.49 -12.05 -19.64
C ALA A 65 1.35 -11.01 -19.49
N LEU A 66 0.81 -10.51 -20.60
CA LEU A 66 -0.39 -9.68 -20.62
C LEU A 66 -1.62 -10.43 -20.11
N GLY A 67 -1.83 -11.68 -20.54
CA GLY A 67 -2.89 -12.55 -20.02
C GLY A 67 -2.79 -12.76 -18.51
N ALA A 68 -1.58 -12.94 -17.99
CA ALA A 68 -1.32 -13.06 -16.55
C ALA A 68 -1.65 -11.77 -15.79
N VAL A 69 -1.31 -10.60 -16.35
CA VAL A 69 -1.72 -9.29 -15.80
C VAL A 69 -3.25 -9.19 -15.75
N LEU A 70 -3.94 -9.43 -16.86
CA LEU A 70 -5.40 -9.32 -16.93
C LEU A 70 -6.08 -10.30 -15.97
N ARG A 71 -5.64 -11.55 -15.91
CA ARG A 71 -6.13 -12.52 -14.93
C ARG A 71 -5.95 -12.00 -13.50
N THR A 72 -4.77 -11.46 -13.18
CA THR A 72 -4.49 -10.92 -11.84
C THR A 72 -5.42 -9.76 -11.49
N LEU A 73 -5.73 -8.88 -12.45
CA LEU A 73 -6.70 -7.80 -12.25
C LEU A 73 -8.13 -8.31 -12.00
N ILE A 74 -8.50 -9.47 -12.55
CA ILE A 74 -9.84 -10.04 -12.42
C ILE A 74 -10.00 -10.84 -11.12
N VAL A 75 -9.04 -11.72 -10.79
CA VAL A 75 -9.17 -12.65 -9.64
C VAL A 75 -8.25 -12.33 -8.46
N GLY A 76 -7.46 -11.26 -8.56
CA GLY A 76 -6.59 -10.77 -7.49
C GLY A 76 -5.26 -11.52 -7.31
N SER A 77 -4.99 -12.56 -8.12
CA SER A 77 -3.74 -13.31 -8.04
C SER A 77 -3.22 -13.71 -9.43
N PRO A 78 -1.89 -13.79 -9.62
CA PRO A 78 -1.30 -14.33 -10.84
C PRO A 78 -1.66 -15.81 -11.01
N PRO A 79 -1.55 -16.35 -12.24
CA PRO A 79 -1.66 -17.79 -12.44
C PRO A 79 -0.50 -18.52 -11.74
N PRO A 80 -0.63 -19.84 -11.50
CA PRO A 80 0.50 -20.64 -11.03
C PRO A 80 1.71 -20.49 -11.96
N VAL A 81 2.91 -20.58 -11.39
CA VAL A 81 4.18 -20.48 -12.13
C VAL A 81 4.18 -21.47 -13.31
N SER A 82 4.57 -21.02 -14.49
CA SER A 82 4.51 -21.80 -15.72
C SER A 82 5.29 -23.13 -15.66
N VAL A 83 6.43 -23.16 -14.98
CA VAL A 83 7.19 -24.40 -14.68
C VAL A 83 6.39 -25.37 -13.82
N VAL A 84 5.60 -24.88 -12.86
CA VAL A 84 4.73 -25.73 -12.05
C VAL A 84 3.57 -26.25 -12.91
N ARG A 85 3.01 -25.39 -13.78
CA ARG A 85 1.94 -25.77 -14.72
C ARG A 85 2.39 -26.82 -15.73
N SER A 86 3.65 -26.83 -16.15
CA SER A 86 4.18 -27.86 -17.07
C SER A 86 4.30 -29.24 -16.44
N ILE A 87 4.46 -29.30 -15.10
CA ILE A 87 4.41 -30.56 -14.36
C ILE A 87 2.95 -30.97 -14.14
N GLN A 88 2.11 -30.03 -13.67
CA GLN A 88 0.69 -30.24 -13.46
C GLN A 88 -0.07 -28.92 -13.59
N ASP A 89 -0.87 -28.77 -14.64
CA ASP A 89 -1.65 -27.54 -14.82
C ASP A 89 -2.86 -27.52 -13.90
N THR A 90 -2.79 -26.66 -12.90
CA THR A 90 -3.85 -26.40 -11.92
C THR A 90 -4.51 -25.04 -12.12
N CYS A 91 -4.15 -24.32 -13.19
CA CYS A 91 -4.72 -23.02 -13.51
C CYS A 91 -6.16 -23.20 -14.00
N LYS A 92 -7.13 -22.88 -13.15
CA LYS A 92 -8.55 -22.89 -13.54
C LYS A 92 -8.83 -21.80 -14.60
N PRO A 93 -9.48 -22.13 -15.73
CA PRO A 93 -9.93 -21.15 -16.71
C PRO A 93 -10.90 -20.14 -16.10
N LEU A 94 -10.79 -18.87 -16.49
CA LEU A 94 -11.68 -17.81 -16.08
C LEU A 94 -13.11 -18.05 -16.58
N VAL A 95 -13.29 -18.65 -17.76
CA VAL A 95 -14.61 -18.99 -18.29
C VAL A 95 -15.36 -19.99 -17.39
N GLU A 96 -14.63 -20.82 -16.63
CA GLU A 96 -15.23 -21.72 -15.62
C GLU A 96 -15.53 -21.00 -14.30
N LEU A 97 -14.70 -20.02 -13.93
CA LEU A 97 -14.88 -19.23 -12.71
C LEU A 97 -16.02 -18.20 -12.83
N MET A 98 -16.33 -17.74 -14.05
CA MET A 98 -17.37 -16.76 -14.37
C MET A 98 -17.44 -15.58 -13.37
N PRO A 99 -16.35 -14.81 -13.19
CA PRO A 99 -16.36 -13.63 -12.35
C PRO A 99 -17.40 -12.63 -12.87
N GLN A 100 -18.19 -12.05 -11.95
CA GLN A 100 -19.25 -11.11 -12.31
C GLN A 100 -18.68 -9.84 -12.95
N GLY A 101 -19.40 -9.30 -13.94
CA GLY A 101 -19.04 -8.03 -14.60
C GLY A 101 -18.08 -8.16 -15.78
N TYR A 102 -17.67 -9.37 -16.16
CA TYR A 102 -16.77 -9.61 -17.29
C TYR A 102 -17.48 -10.33 -18.44
N SER A 103 -17.16 -9.96 -19.68
CA SER A 103 -17.73 -10.59 -20.87
C SER A 103 -17.06 -11.94 -21.17
N ILE A 104 -17.83 -12.90 -21.69
CA ILE A 104 -17.31 -14.22 -22.06
C ILE A 104 -16.14 -14.15 -23.06
N PRO A 105 -16.17 -13.31 -24.12
CA PRO A 105 -15.05 -13.17 -25.04
C PRO A 105 -13.75 -12.74 -24.36
N LEU A 106 -13.81 -11.78 -23.42
CA LEU A 106 -12.65 -11.35 -22.64
C LEU A 106 -12.07 -12.49 -21.81
N LEU A 107 -12.93 -13.25 -21.11
CA LEU A 107 -12.48 -14.37 -20.29
C LEU A 107 -11.82 -15.45 -21.15
N GLN A 108 -12.42 -15.81 -22.27
CA GLN A 108 -11.87 -16.79 -23.22
C GLN A 108 -10.56 -16.32 -23.86
N ALA A 109 -10.44 -15.03 -24.19
CA ALA A 109 -9.20 -14.47 -24.71
C ALA A 109 -8.06 -14.58 -23.70
N ILE A 110 -8.32 -14.24 -22.43
CA ILE A 110 -7.33 -14.37 -21.35
C ILE A 110 -6.94 -15.83 -21.14
N ASP A 111 -7.90 -16.75 -21.14
CA ASP A 111 -7.63 -18.18 -21.01
C ASP A 111 -6.76 -18.70 -22.17
N LYS A 112 -7.02 -18.25 -23.40
CA LYS A 112 -6.20 -18.60 -24.58
C LYS A 112 -4.79 -18.00 -24.49
N ALA A 113 -4.64 -16.76 -24.03
CA ALA A 113 -3.34 -16.12 -23.82
C ALA A 113 -2.50 -16.86 -22.76
N LEU A 114 -3.15 -17.48 -21.77
CA LEU A 114 -2.51 -18.24 -20.71
C LEU A 114 -2.26 -19.72 -21.04
N ALA A 115 -2.46 -20.16 -22.29
CA ALA A 115 -2.14 -21.51 -22.71
C ALA A 115 -0.65 -21.83 -22.46
N LEU A 116 -0.37 -23.06 -22.02
CA LEU A 116 1.00 -23.46 -21.68
C LEU A 116 1.88 -23.54 -22.94
N HIS A 117 1.36 -24.20 -23.97
CA HIS A 117 1.98 -24.29 -25.29
C HIS A 117 1.85 -22.96 -26.03
N MET A 118 2.92 -22.54 -26.70
CA MET A 118 2.99 -21.21 -27.34
C MET A 118 2.14 -21.15 -28.61
N GLU A 119 2.00 -22.26 -29.32
CA GLU A 119 1.20 -22.45 -30.51
C GLU A 119 -0.31 -22.32 -30.25
N ASP A 120 -0.75 -22.56 -29.02
CA ASP A 120 -2.15 -22.44 -28.61
C ASP A 120 -2.55 -20.99 -28.24
N ARG A 121 -1.54 -20.11 -28.09
CA ARG A 121 -1.75 -18.70 -27.78
C ARG A 121 -2.03 -17.90 -29.06
N PRO A 122 -2.65 -16.72 -28.95
CA PRO A 122 -2.67 -15.77 -30.06
C PRO A 122 -1.25 -15.44 -30.52
N GLN A 123 -1.03 -15.45 -31.83
CA GLN A 123 0.30 -15.28 -32.42
C GLN A 123 0.64 -13.80 -32.65
N SER A 124 -0.35 -12.91 -32.57
CA SER A 124 -0.17 -11.46 -32.65
C SER A 124 -1.12 -10.71 -31.72
N ILE A 125 -0.82 -9.43 -31.48
CA ILE A 125 -1.69 -8.56 -30.66
C ILE A 125 -3.02 -8.30 -31.37
N GLU A 126 -3.02 -8.26 -32.70
CA GLU A 126 -4.25 -8.12 -33.50
C GLU A 126 -5.16 -9.34 -33.33
N GLU A 127 -4.60 -10.56 -33.33
CA GLU A 127 -5.38 -11.77 -33.04
C GLU A 127 -5.95 -11.73 -31.62
N PHE A 128 -5.14 -11.33 -30.64
CA PHE A 128 -5.60 -11.21 -29.26
C PHE A 128 -6.72 -10.17 -29.09
N ALA A 129 -6.57 -8.99 -29.71
CA ALA A 129 -7.59 -7.94 -29.66
C ALA A 129 -8.91 -8.37 -30.31
N ALA A 130 -8.83 -9.11 -31.42
CA ALA A 130 -10.01 -9.66 -32.09
C ALA A 130 -10.79 -10.63 -31.18
N LEU A 131 -10.10 -11.44 -30.36
CA LEU A 131 -10.74 -12.36 -29.42
C LEU A 131 -11.47 -11.64 -28.28
N ILE A 132 -10.98 -10.47 -27.86
CA ILE A 132 -11.64 -9.66 -26.83
C ILE A 132 -12.92 -9.00 -27.37
N GLU A 133 -13.17 -9.09 -28.68
CA GLU A 133 -14.20 -8.34 -29.41
C GLU A 133 -14.08 -6.81 -29.19
N MET A 134 -12.86 -6.36 -28.88
CA MET A 134 -12.56 -4.95 -28.76
C MET A 134 -12.23 -4.43 -30.16
N PRO A 135 -12.90 -3.38 -30.67
CA PRO A 135 -12.33 -2.65 -31.80
C PRO A 135 -10.95 -2.20 -31.36
N VAL A 136 -9.91 -2.46 -32.18
CA VAL A 136 -8.58 -1.90 -31.96
C VAL A 136 -8.75 -0.38 -32.05
N ALA A 137 -9.06 0.25 -30.93
CA ALA A 137 -9.24 1.67 -30.82
C ALA A 137 -7.94 2.28 -31.31
N GLY A 138 -8.03 3.20 -32.27
CA GLY A 138 -6.88 4.02 -32.62
C GLY A 138 -6.33 4.65 -31.34
N ILE A 139 -5.02 4.86 -31.28
CA ILE A 139 -4.37 5.47 -30.10
C ILE A 139 -5.12 6.75 -29.69
N ASP A 140 -5.67 7.49 -30.67
CA ASP A 140 -6.52 8.66 -30.50
C ASP A 140 -7.85 8.42 -29.77
N GLU A 141 -8.49 7.25 -29.93
CA GLU A 141 -9.73 6.91 -29.21
C GLU A 141 -9.47 6.53 -27.76
N VAL A 142 -8.34 5.85 -27.48
CA VAL A 142 -7.89 5.58 -26.10
C VAL A 142 -7.53 6.90 -25.41
N LEU A 143 -6.84 7.81 -26.10
CA LEU A 143 -6.52 9.17 -25.62
C LEU A 143 -7.78 10.02 -25.36
N THR A 144 -8.87 9.75 -26.07
CA THR A 144 -10.16 10.44 -25.93
C THR A 144 -11.10 9.73 -24.94
N ALA A 145 -10.75 8.53 -24.47
CA ALA A 145 -11.54 7.77 -23.52
C ALA A 145 -11.70 8.58 -22.24
N LYS A 146 -12.95 8.97 -21.98
CA LYS A 146 -13.35 9.86 -20.90
C LYS A 146 -12.97 9.23 -19.56
N LYS A 147 -11.93 9.79 -18.91
CA LYS A 147 -11.48 9.56 -17.52
C LYS A 147 -12.09 8.30 -16.90
N THR A 148 -11.51 7.13 -17.18
CA THR A 148 -11.91 5.89 -16.52
C THR A 148 -11.70 6.13 -15.03
N GLY A 149 -12.80 6.23 -14.27
CA GLY A 149 -12.75 6.40 -12.84
C GLY A 149 -11.92 5.27 -12.28
N THR A 150 -10.75 5.60 -11.73
CA THR A 150 -9.92 4.63 -11.07
C THR A 150 -10.78 3.98 -9.98
N MET A 151 -10.87 2.64 -9.95
CA MET A 151 -11.36 1.90 -8.77
C MET A 151 -10.40 2.05 -7.57
N LEU A 152 -9.41 2.93 -7.68
CA LEU A 152 -8.90 3.62 -6.52
C LEU A 152 -10.05 4.50 -6.02
N VAL A 153 -10.86 3.95 -5.12
CA VAL A 153 -11.46 4.77 -4.06
C VAL A 153 -10.32 5.70 -3.65
N PRO A 154 -10.44 7.03 -3.81
CA PRO A 154 -9.53 7.92 -3.12
C PRO A 154 -9.63 7.42 -1.70
N VAL A 155 -8.54 6.84 -1.17
CA VAL A 155 -8.39 6.84 0.28
C VAL A 155 -8.53 8.31 0.54
N GLU A 156 -9.73 8.71 1.02
CA GLU A 156 -9.92 10.02 1.58
C GLU A 156 -8.73 10.08 2.52
N GLU A 157 -7.73 10.90 2.16
CA GLU A 157 -6.79 11.32 3.16
C GLU A 157 -7.74 11.84 4.22
N GLU A 158 -7.90 11.06 5.30
CA GLU A 158 -8.46 11.59 6.51
C GLU A 158 -7.57 12.79 6.72
N THR A 159 -8.10 13.94 6.36
CA THR A 159 -7.59 15.21 6.77
C THR A 159 -7.64 15.02 8.27
N SER A 160 -6.50 14.65 8.82
CA SER A 160 -6.20 14.75 10.22
C SER A 160 -6.38 16.23 10.48
N ALA A 161 -7.63 16.60 10.72
CA ALA A 161 -8.03 17.81 11.35
C ALA A 161 -7.49 17.64 12.78
N SER A 162 -6.18 17.86 12.94
CA SER A 162 -5.66 18.41 14.18
C SER A 162 -6.06 19.89 14.21
N ALA A 163 -7.35 20.17 14.08
CA ALA A 163 -7.92 21.22 14.89
C ALA A 163 -7.82 20.66 16.31
N LEU A 164 -6.72 21.02 16.97
CA LEU A 164 -6.50 20.80 18.39
C LEU A 164 -7.83 21.10 19.08
N ASP A 165 -8.52 20.04 19.51
CA ASP A 165 -9.87 20.13 20.03
C ASP A 165 -9.77 20.75 21.43
N TRP A 166 -9.49 22.06 21.49
CA TRP A 166 -9.17 22.84 22.69
C TRP A 166 -10.28 22.68 23.74
N ARG A 167 -11.50 22.36 23.28
CA ARG A 167 -12.65 22.02 24.13
C ARG A 167 -12.33 20.91 25.13
N ARG A 168 -11.49 19.92 24.80
CA ARG A 168 -11.10 18.83 25.72
C ARG A 168 -10.18 19.27 26.86
N TYR A 169 -9.47 20.40 26.70
CA TYR A 169 -8.58 20.97 27.72
C TYR A 169 -9.21 22.11 28.53
N LYS A 170 -10.34 22.69 28.08
CA LYS A 170 -11.02 23.77 28.84
C LYS A 170 -11.51 23.32 30.20
N LEU A 171 -12.03 22.09 30.31
CA LEU A 171 -12.63 21.59 31.55
C LEU A 171 -11.58 21.32 32.65
N PRO A 172 -10.48 20.56 32.42
CA PRO A 172 -9.43 20.41 33.43
C PRO A 172 -8.67 21.72 33.69
N GLY A 173 -8.51 22.59 32.68
CA GLY A 173 -7.86 23.90 32.84
C GLY A 173 -8.62 24.85 33.77
N LEU A 174 -9.96 24.89 33.69
CA LEU A 174 -10.79 25.68 34.60
C LEU A 174 -10.76 25.14 36.04
N VAL A 175 -10.70 23.82 36.22
CA VAL A 175 -10.57 23.20 37.55
C VAL A 175 -9.22 23.56 38.17
N ALA A 176 -8.12 23.44 37.42
CA ALA A 176 -6.78 23.82 37.90
C ALA A 176 -6.69 25.31 38.27
N ALA A 177 -7.24 26.20 37.43
CA ALA A 177 -7.30 27.63 37.73
C ALA A 177 -8.16 27.94 38.97
N GLY A 178 -9.30 27.26 39.13
CA GLY A 178 -10.16 27.40 40.31
C GLY A 178 -9.47 26.97 41.61
N VAL A 179 -8.72 25.87 41.59
CA VAL A 179 -7.93 25.40 42.76
C VAL A 179 -6.84 26.41 43.11
N LEU A 180 -6.13 26.96 42.12
CA LEU A 180 -5.05 27.93 42.34
C LEU A 180 -5.58 29.24 42.93
N VAL A 181 -6.70 29.75 42.42
CA VAL A 181 -7.39 30.93 43.00
C VAL A 181 -7.89 30.63 44.42
N GLY A 182 -8.45 29.44 44.66
CA GLY A 182 -8.89 29.02 45.98
C GLY A 182 -7.74 28.93 47.00
N VAL A 183 -6.58 28.42 46.60
CA VAL A 183 -5.38 28.34 47.45
C VAL A 183 -4.81 29.73 47.74
N VAL A 184 -4.73 30.61 46.75
CA VAL A 184 -4.25 31.99 46.95
C VAL A 184 -5.22 32.80 47.81
N ALA A 185 -6.52 32.71 47.56
CA ALA A 185 -7.54 33.36 48.40
C ALA A 185 -7.54 32.78 49.82
N GLY A 186 -7.38 31.46 49.97
CA GLY A 186 -7.20 30.81 51.27
C GLY A 186 -5.94 31.29 51.99
N ALA A 187 -4.81 31.40 51.29
CA ALA A 187 -3.57 31.92 51.86
C ALA A 187 -3.66 33.42 52.19
N MET A 188 -4.42 34.22 51.45
CA MET A 188 -4.64 35.63 51.78
C MET A 188 -5.64 35.84 52.93
N LEU A 189 -6.64 34.96 53.07
CA LEU A 189 -7.63 35.04 54.15
C LEU A 189 -7.14 34.41 55.46
N PHE A 190 -6.24 33.43 55.40
CA PHE A 190 -5.76 32.68 56.58
C PHE A 190 -4.25 32.79 56.84
N GLY A 191 -3.47 33.39 55.93
CA GLY A 191 -2.01 33.54 56.04
C GLY A 191 -1.53 34.89 56.58
N GLY A 192 -2.44 35.77 56.98
CA GLY A 192 -2.10 36.98 57.74
C GLY A 192 -2.28 36.73 59.23
N ASP A 193 -1.21 36.40 59.95
CA ASP A 193 -0.60 37.34 60.91
C ASP A 193 0.51 36.65 61.71
N SER A 194 1.62 37.37 61.91
CA SER A 194 2.43 37.44 63.15
C SER A 194 3.86 37.86 62.83
N GLN A 195 4.07 39.17 62.76
CA GLN A 195 5.32 39.77 63.18
C GLN A 195 5.12 40.20 64.64
N GLU A 196 5.48 39.34 65.59
CA GLU A 196 5.67 39.73 67.00
C GLU A 196 7.15 39.70 67.35
N THR A 197 7.66 40.82 67.86
CA THR A 197 8.83 40.89 68.74
C THR A 197 8.78 42.25 69.48
N PRO A 198 9.24 42.41 70.74
CA PRO A 198 9.39 41.47 71.87
C PRO A 198 8.76 42.04 73.18
N ALA A 199 8.54 41.20 74.21
CA ALA A 199 8.73 41.65 75.60
C ALA A 199 8.91 40.48 76.59
N GLN A 200 10.02 40.59 77.30
CA GLN A 200 10.50 39.83 78.44
C GLN A 200 9.84 40.33 79.72
N THR A 201 9.27 39.47 80.59
CA THR A 201 9.21 39.72 82.05
C THR A 201 9.07 38.40 82.80
N ALA A 202 9.60 38.40 84.02
CA ALA A 202 10.18 37.26 84.73
C ALA A 202 9.34 36.78 85.92
N GLN A 203 9.74 35.59 86.41
CA GLN A 203 9.80 35.13 87.80
C GLN A 203 8.55 34.59 88.53
N THR A 204 8.71 33.34 88.98
CA THR A 204 8.08 32.73 90.17
C THR A 204 9.16 32.57 91.25
N PRO A 205 8.90 32.81 92.55
CA PRO A 205 9.82 32.43 93.61
C PRO A 205 9.42 31.11 94.31
N ALA A 206 10.44 30.26 94.45
CA ALA A 206 10.93 29.53 95.63
C ALA A 206 9.96 28.77 96.57
N VAL A 207 10.37 27.52 96.84
CA VAL A 207 10.09 26.80 98.10
C VAL A 207 11.41 26.27 98.67
N SER A 208 11.59 26.45 99.98
CA SER A 208 12.46 25.73 100.94
C SER A 208 11.55 25.36 102.12
N PRO A 209 11.93 24.63 103.20
CA PRO A 209 13.26 24.23 103.72
C PRO A 209 13.19 22.77 104.29
N PRO A 210 13.81 22.36 105.44
CA PRO A 210 14.93 22.87 106.24
C PRO A 210 16.03 21.83 106.57
N ALA A 211 17.03 22.34 107.29
CA ALA A 211 18.25 21.68 107.75
C ALA A 211 18.05 20.74 108.95
N GLU A 212 18.95 19.78 109.09
CA GLU A 212 19.35 19.21 110.38
C GLU A 212 20.88 19.23 110.51
N THR A 213 21.30 19.32 111.78
CA THR A 213 22.65 19.35 112.35
C THR A 213 23.55 18.20 111.95
#